data_AF-A0A060CRQ6-F1
#
_entry.id   AF-A0A060CRQ6-F1
#
_cell.length_a   1.000
_cell.length_b   1.000
_cell.length_c   1.000
_cell.angle_alpha   90.00
_cell.angle_beta   90.00
_cell.angle_gamma   90.00
#
_symmetry.space_group_name_H-M   'P 1'
#
loop_
_entity.id
_entity.type
_entity.pdbx_description
1 polymer ?
#
loop_
_entity_poly.entity_id
_entity_poly.type
_entity_poly.pdbx_seq_one_letter_code
_entity_poly.pdbx_strand_id
1 'polypeptide(L)'
;ALNAAWTYLHGTVLAAGSRFAGWDPRQVIVTVVDADGRLSPNVGQAAVHFADPRVGGVQALVTIYNRRSFLTWAQDMEFAVFGHVFQRGRSAMGTANMGGNGQLNRLAALDSVAASTWRRTPPRRTPLPQGTPKSPARSSAPTARGETASRRTRI
;
A
#
# COMPACT_ATOMS: atom_id res chain seq x y z
N ALA A 1 -1.99 4.30 1.99
CA ALA A 1 -1.80 3.24 0.96
C ALA A 1 -1.48 1.88 1.58
N LEU A 2 -0.39 1.75 2.34
CA LEU A 2 0.08 0.46 2.86
C LEU A 2 -0.97 -0.32 3.70
N ASN A 3 -1.71 0.35 4.58
CA ASN A 3 -2.77 -0.30 5.37
C ASN A 3 -3.90 -0.88 4.50
N ALA A 4 -4.27 -0.19 3.42
CA ALA A 4 -5.30 -0.68 2.50
C ALA A 4 -4.80 -1.89 1.71
N ALA A 5 -3.54 -1.87 1.28
CA ALA A 5 -2.90 -3.01 0.63
C ALA A 5 -2.83 -4.23 1.56
N TRP A 6 -2.50 -4.02 2.84
CA TRP A 6 -2.48 -5.08 3.86
C TRP A 6 -3.88 -5.69 4.07
N THR A 7 -4.92 -4.87 4.20
CA THR A 7 -6.30 -5.36 4.33
C THR A 7 -6.73 -6.13 3.08
N TYR A 8 -6.37 -5.65 1.88
CA TYR A 8 -6.68 -6.33 0.62
C TYR A 8 -5.93 -7.67 0.49
N LEU A 9 -4.68 -7.72 0.93
CA LEU A 9 -3.88 -8.95 0.94
C LEU A 9 -4.59 -10.04 1.76
N HIS A 10 -5.00 -9.74 2.98
CA HIS A 10 -5.69 -10.70 3.86
C HIS A 10 -7.13 -11.01 3.42
N GLY A 11 -7.89 -9.97 3.04
CA GLY A 11 -9.30 -10.10 2.70
C GLY A 11 -9.59 -10.67 1.32
N THR A 12 -8.61 -10.63 0.40
CA THR A 12 -8.79 -11.04 -1.00
C THR A 12 -7.73 -12.01 -1.46
N VAL A 13 -6.45 -11.66 -1.33
CA VAL A 13 -5.35 -12.43 -1.94
C VAL A 13 -5.11 -13.74 -1.20
N LEU A 14 -5.17 -13.73 0.13
CA LEU A 14 -4.99 -14.88 1.02
C LEU A 14 -6.31 -15.47 1.52
N ALA A 15 -7.44 -14.93 1.05
CA ALA A 15 -8.76 -15.36 1.48
C ALA A 15 -9.03 -16.84 1.14
N ALA A 16 -9.94 -17.45 1.89
CA ALA A 16 -10.41 -18.81 1.61
C ALA A 16 -10.95 -18.91 0.17
N GLY A 17 -10.53 -19.96 -0.55
CA GLY A 17 -10.88 -20.16 -1.96
C GLY A 17 -9.97 -19.44 -2.97
N SER A 18 -9.01 -18.62 -2.52
CA SER A 18 -7.95 -18.09 -3.38
C SER A 18 -6.86 -19.15 -3.64
N ARG A 19 -6.05 -18.94 -4.68
CA ARG A 19 -4.87 -19.79 -4.98
C ARG A 19 -3.79 -19.77 -3.89
N PHE A 20 -3.86 -18.82 -2.96
CA PHE A 20 -2.89 -18.65 -1.88
C PHE A 20 -3.51 -18.94 -0.51
N ALA A 21 -4.72 -19.48 -0.47
CA ALA A 21 -5.38 -19.84 0.77
C ALA A 21 -4.51 -20.82 1.58
N GLY A 22 -4.36 -20.55 2.88
CA GLY A 22 -3.61 -21.41 3.80
C GLY A 22 -2.09 -21.25 3.75
N TRP A 23 -1.55 -20.32 2.96
CA TRP A 23 -0.12 -20.01 3.00
C TRP A 23 0.29 -19.50 4.38
N ASP A 24 1.35 -20.07 4.96
CA ASP A 24 1.89 -19.64 6.24
C ASP A 24 2.49 -18.23 6.11
N PRO A 25 1.99 -17.19 6.83
CA PRO A 25 2.55 -15.84 6.81
C PRO A 25 4.04 -15.77 7.16
N ARG A 26 4.58 -16.79 7.85
CA ARG A 26 6.01 -16.89 8.13
C ARG A 26 6.82 -17.26 6.89
N GLN A 27 6.22 -17.82 5.86
CA GLN A 27 6.89 -18.19 4.61
C GLN A 27 6.54 -17.26 3.44
N VAL A 28 5.61 -16.32 3.63
CA VAL A 28 5.26 -15.32 2.63
C VAL A 28 6.14 -14.09 2.75
N ILE A 29 6.80 -13.72 1.65
CA ILE A 29 7.55 -12.47 1.53
C ILE A 29 6.75 -11.50 0.65
N VAL A 30 6.50 -10.31 1.19
CA VAL A 30 5.77 -9.22 0.52
C VAL A 30 6.77 -8.14 0.16
N THR A 31 6.86 -7.83 -1.13
CA THR A 31 7.70 -6.75 -1.65
C THR A 31 6.88 -5.49 -1.90
N VAL A 32 7.34 -4.35 -1.37
CA VAL A 32 6.72 -3.04 -1.58
C VAL A 32 7.52 -2.28 -2.63
N VAL A 33 6.84 -1.85 -3.69
CA VAL A 33 7.43 -1.12 -4.81
C VAL A 33 6.52 0.07 -5.12
N ASP A 34 7.12 1.25 -5.28
CA ASP A 34 6.38 2.42 -5.73
C ASP A 34 5.96 2.27 -7.20
N ALA A 35 4.98 3.08 -7.64
CA ALA A 35 4.40 2.96 -8.98
C ALA A 35 5.41 3.18 -10.13
N ASP A 36 6.47 3.94 -9.87
CA ASP A 36 7.58 4.19 -10.79
C ASP A 36 8.81 3.30 -10.54
N GLY A 37 8.73 2.44 -9.52
CA GLY A 37 9.77 1.54 -9.10
C GLY A 37 9.93 0.35 -10.06
N ARG A 38 11.18 -0.03 -10.30
CA ARG A 38 11.54 -1.21 -11.09
C ARG A 38 12.40 -2.12 -10.25
N LEU A 39 11.96 -3.37 -10.09
CA LEU A 39 12.75 -4.38 -9.40
C LEU A 39 13.86 -4.90 -10.33
N SER A 40 15.04 -5.12 -9.76
CA SER A 40 16.09 -5.87 -10.46
C SER A 40 15.58 -7.29 -10.78
N PRO A 41 15.92 -7.86 -11.94
CA PRO A 41 15.66 -9.28 -12.23
C PRO A 41 16.20 -10.22 -11.15
N ASN A 42 17.23 -9.79 -10.42
CA ASN A 42 17.89 -10.56 -9.36
C ASN A 42 17.29 -10.32 -7.97
N VAL A 43 16.19 -9.56 -7.83
CA VAL A 43 15.59 -9.24 -6.51
C VAL A 43 15.26 -10.48 -5.68
N GLY A 44 14.94 -11.60 -6.33
CA GLY A 44 14.66 -12.88 -5.67
C GLY A 44 15.84 -13.41 -4.84
N GLN A 45 17.08 -13.02 -5.15
CA GLN A 45 18.26 -13.42 -4.36
C GLN A 45 18.18 -12.92 -2.91
N ALA A 46 17.46 -11.83 -2.65
CA ALA A 46 17.25 -11.33 -1.28
C ALA A 46 16.47 -12.33 -0.39
N ALA A 47 15.78 -13.31 -0.98
CA ALA A 47 15.09 -14.37 -0.24
C ALA A 47 16.04 -15.17 0.67
N VAL A 48 17.33 -15.27 0.32
CA VAL A 48 18.34 -15.98 1.13
C VAL A 48 18.41 -15.46 2.56
N HIS A 49 18.20 -14.15 2.76
CA HIS A 49 18.23 -13.54 4.10
C HIS A 49 17.06 -14.01 4.98
N PHE A 50 15.94 -14.43 4.39
CA PHE A 50 14.79 -14.94 5.12
C PHE A 50 14.91 -16.41 5.53
N ALA A 51 16.02 -17.07 5.17
CA ALA A 51 16.38 -18.37 5.73
C ALA A 51 16.56 -18.30 7.26
N ASP A 52 17.02 -17.15 7.80
CA ASP A 52 16.93 -16.89 9.24
C ASP A 52 15.49 -16.49 9.59
N PRO A 53 14.77 -17.29 10.41
CA PRO A 53 13.38 -17.02 10.78
C PRO A 53 13.21 -15.73 11.59
N ARG A 54 14.28 -15.16 12.15
CA ARG A 54 14.27 -13.90 12.90
C ARG A 54 14.28 -12.67 12.00
N VAL A 55 14.64 -12.82 10.72
CA VAL A 55 14.62 -11.71 9.77
C VAL A 55 13.18 -11.38 9.41
N GLY A 56 12.74 -10.18 9.84
CA GLY A 56 11.42 -9.63 9.55
C GLY A 56 11.33 -8.88 8.23
N GLY A 57 12.44 -8.31 7.75
CA GLY A 57 12.48 -7.59 6.48
C GLY A 57 13.89 -7.24 6.02
N VAL A 58 14.01 -6.93 4.72
CA VAL A 58 15.23 -6.56 4.01
C VAL A 58 14.94 -5.30 3.19
N GLN A 59 15.80 -4.29 3.30
CA GLN A 59 15.72 -3.09 2.47
C GLN A 59 16.68 -3.24 1.29
N ALA A 60 16.16 -3.30 0.07
CA ALA A 60 16.97 -3.17 -1.12
C ALA A 60 17.47 -1.73 -1.27
N LEU A 61 18.63 -1.56 -1.89
CA LEU A 61 19.11 -0.25 -2.31
C LEU A 61 18.20 0.30 -3.41
N VAL A 62 17.86 1.58 -3.30
CA VAL A 62 17.09 2.31 -4.31
C VAL A 62 18.04 3.22 -5.06
N THR A 63 18.01 3.16 -6.39
CA THR A 63 18.83 4.01 -7.26
C THR A 63 17.92 4.78 -8.20
N ILE A 64 18.20 6.07 -8.38
CA ILE A 64 17.46 6.91 -9.34
C ILE A 64 18.07 6.69 -10.72
N TYR A 65 17.30 6.16 -11.67
CA TYR A 65 17.80 5.85 -13.02
C TYR A 65 17.83 7.07 -13.95
N ASN A 66 17.01 8.09 -13.69
CA ASN A 66 16.96 9.30 -14.51
C ASN A 66 17.81 10.42 -13.89
N ARG A 67 19.14 10.35 -14.04
CA ARG A 67 20.11 11.30 -13.46
C ARG A 67 20.52 12.42 -14.42
N ARG A 68 19.55 12.99 -15.13
CA ARG A 68 19.83 13.97 -16.20
C ARG A 68 19.89 15.41 -15.70
N SER A 69 19.50 15.66 -14.45
CA SER A 69 19.51 16.99 -13.83
C SER A 69 20.30 16.97 -12.52
N PHE A 70 20.76 18.14 -12.08
CA PHE A 70 21.45 18.29 -10.80
C PHE A 70 20.60 17.80 -9.61
N LEU A 71 19.29 18.08 -9.62
CA LEU A 71 18.37 17.64 -8.57
C LEU A 71 18.27 16.10 -8.49
N THR A 72 18.13 15.43 -9.64
CA THR A 72 18.03 13.97 -9.69
C THR A 72 19.36 13.28 -9.37
N TRP A 73 20.48 13.94 -9.65
CA TRP A 73 21.81 13.50 -9.23
C TRP A 73 22.03 13.66 -7.71
N ALA A 74 21.65 14.80 -7.13
CA ALA A 74 21.75 15.03 -5.69
C ALA A 74 20.85 14.06 -4.90
N GLN A 75 19.65 13.78 -5.40
CA GLN A 75 18.75 12.78 -4.83
C GLN A 75 19.36 11.37 -4.88
N ASP A 76 20.03 11.00 -5.98
CA ASP A 76 20.73 9.71 -6.07
C ASP A 76 21.89 9.61 -5.06
N MET A 77 22.64 10.69 -4.85
CA MET A 77 23.67 10.74 -3.81
C MET A 77 23.09 10.57 -2.42
N GLU A 78 21.98 11.22 -2.10
CA GLU A 78 21.30 11.08 -0.81
C GLU A 78 20.91 9.62 -0.57
N PHE A 79 20.28 8.97 -1.55
CA PHE A 79 19.92 7.54 -1.46
C PHE A 79 21.15 6.63 -1.37
N ALA A 80 22.22 6.93 -2.10
CA ALA A 80 23.45 6.16 -2.06
C ALA A 80 24.14 6.25 -0.69
N VAL A 81 24.26 7.46 -0.12
CA VAL A 81 24.83 7.66 1.22
C VAL A 81 23.96 6.98 2.29
N PHE A 82 22.64 7.15 2.22
CA PHE A 82 21.70 6.50 3.14
C PHE A 82 21.81 4.96 3.07
N GLY A 83 21.79 4.41 1.86
CA GLY A 83 21.84 2.98 1.62
C GLY A 83 23.19 2.34 1.93
N HIS A 84 24.31 2.99 1.62
CA HIS A 84 25.63 2.38 1.79
C HIS A 84 26.24 2.60 3.17
N VAL A 85 25.98 3.74 3.81
CA VAL A 85 26.63 4.10 5.08
C VAL A 85 25.70 3.75 6.25
N PHE A 86 24.50 4.34 6.28
CA PHE A 86 23.60 4.18 7.41
C PHE A 86 23.00 2.79 7.49
N GLN A 87 22.54 2.22 6.37
CA GLN A 87 21.96 0.88 6.40
C GLN A 87 22.99 -0.22 6.63
N ARG A 88 24.25 -0.01 6.23
CA ARG A 88 25.35 -0.92 6.59
C ARG A 88 25.60 -0.89 8.10
N GLY A 89 25.63 0.30 8.70
CA GLY A 89 25.74 0.45 10.16
C GLY A 89 24.56 -0.19 10.91
N ARG A 90 23.32 0.02 10.42
CA ARG A 90 22.14 -0.59 11.03
C ARG A 90 22.11 -2.10 10.90
N SER A 91 22.51 -2.63 9.74
CA SER A 91 22.60 -4.08 9.51
C SER A 91 23.57 -4.74 10.49
N ALA A 92 24.71 -4.08 10.79
CA ALA A 92 25.65 -4.55 11.81
C ALA A 92 25.04 -4.57 13.22
N MET A 93 24.07 -3.70 13.50
CA MET A 93 23.29 -3.66 14.76
C MET A 93 22.01 -4.52 14.70
N GLY A 94 21.80 -5.31 13.64
CA GLY A 94 20.61 -6.16 13.48
C GLY A 94 19.31 -5.38 13.22
N THR A 95 19.40 -4.13 12.75
CA THR A 95 18.22 -3.30 12.43
C THR A 95 18.24 -2.85 10.97
N ALA A 96 17.09 -2.45 10.44
CA ALA A 96 16.98 -1.84 9.12
C ALA A 96 16.00 -0.66 9.17
N ASN A 97 16.34 0.45 8.53
CA ASN A 97 15.35 1.47 8.19
C ASN A 97 14.55 0.98 6.97
N MET A 98 13.23 1.04 7.08
CA MET A 98 12.32 0.59 6.04
C MET A 98 11.76 1.83 5.33
N GLY A 99 12.30 2.16 4.15
CA GLY A 99 12.11 3.47 3.50
C GLY A 99 10.84 3.62 2.67
N GLY A 100 10.25 2.51 2.22
CA GLY A 100 8.94 2.44 1.56
C GLY A 100 9.07 1.63 0.28
N ASN A 101 9.79 2.19 -0.68
CA ASN A 101 10.19 1.51 -1.91
C ASN A 101 11.30 0.49 -1.66
N GLY A 102 11.25 -0.65 -2.37
CA GLY A 102 12.30 -1.68 -2.32
C GLY A 102 12.36 -2.45 -1.01
N GLN A 103 11.30 -2.43 -0.21
CA GLN A 103 11.22 -3.24 1.01
C GLN A 103 10.76 -4.66 0.67
N LEU A 104 11.42 -5.66 1.24
CA LEU A 104 10.93 -7.03 1.28
C LEU A 104 10.63 -7.36 2.74
N ASN A 105 9.43 -7.85 3.04
CA ASN A 105 9.00 -8.09 4.41
C ASN A 105 8.38 -9.48 4.54
N ARG A 106 8.70 -10.18 5.64
CA ARG A 106 7.96 -11.37 6.04
C ARG A 106 6.56 -10.94 6.45
N LEU A 107 5.52 -11.59 5.91
CA LEU A 107 4.14 -11.20 6.18
C LEU A 107 3.82 -11.27 7.68
N ALA A 108 4.29 -12.30 8.38
CA ALA A 108 4.14 -12.41 9.84
C ALA A 108 4.72 -11.21 10.60
N ALA A 109 5.82 -10.61 10.12
CA ALA A 109 6.40 -9.41 10.72
C ALA A 109 5.50 -8.19 10.47
N LEU A 110 4.99 -8.02 9.24
CA LEU A 110 4.02 -6.97 8.92
C LEU A 110 2.75 -7.08 9.76
N ASP A 111 2.22 -8.29 9.92
CA ASP A 111 1.02 -8.57 10.70
C ASP A 111 1.20 -8.17 12.17
N SER A 112 2.39 -8.46 12.74
CA SER A 112 2.69 -8.08 14.13
C SER A 112 2.64 -6.56 14.35
N VAL A 113 3.14 -5.78 13.37
CA VAL A 113 3.16 -4.31 13.44
C VAL A 113 1.76 -3.74 13.19
N ALA A 114 1.05 -4.25 12.18
CA ALA A 114 -0.32 -3.82 11.85
C ALA A 114 -1.28 -4.08 13.02
N ALA A 115 -1.23 -5.26 13.64
CA ALA A 115 -2.05 -5.60 14.81
C ALA A 115 -1.76 -4.68 16.01
N SER A 116 -0.49 -4.37 16.27
CA SER A 116 -0.10 -3.45 17.36
C SER A 116 -0.51 -1.99 17.11
N THR A 117 -0.60 -1.59 15.84
CA THR A 117 -1.01 -0.23 15.44
C THR A 117 -2.53 -0.09 15.56
N TRP A 118 -3.29 -1.10 15.16
CA TRP A 118 -4.75 -1.12 15.28
C TRP A 118 -5.27 -1.14 16.72
N ARG A 119 -4.53 -1.71 17.68
CA ARG A 119 -4.88 -1.57 19.10
C ARG A 119 -4.85 -0.11 19.60
N ARG A 120 -4.07 0.76 18.96
CA ARG A 120 -3.86 2.16 19.38
C ARG A 120 -4.67 3.18 18.59
N THR A 121 -5.27 2.80 17.47
CA THR A 121 -6.06 3.73 16.65
C THR A 121 -7.21 2.97 16.01
N PRO A 122 -8.49 3.22 16.36
CA PRO A 122 -9.59 2.55 15.71
C PRO A 122 -9.65 2.91 14.21
N PRO A 123 -10.13 2.00 13.33
CA PRO A 123 -10.33 2.32 11.93
C PRO A 123 -11.21 3.55 11.80
N ARG A 124 -10.76 4.55 11.03
CA ARG A 124 -11.62 5.67 10.62
C ARG A 124 -12.82 5.06 9.91
N ARG A 125 -13.99 5.13 10.55
CA ARG A 125 -15.26 4.82 9.91
C ARG A 125 -15.38 5.75 8.72
N THR A 126 -15.33 5.20 7.51
CA THR A 126 -15.86 5.89 6.34
C THR A 126 -17.32 6.24 6.66
N PRO A 127 -17.75 7.51 6.53
CA PRO A 127 -19.15 7.84 6.70
C PRO A 127 -19.95 6.99 5.71
N LEU A 128 -20.91 6.22 6.22
CA LEU A 128 -21.91 5.61 5.35
C LEU A 128 -22.59 6.75 4.58
N PRO A 129 -22.83 6.59 3.27
CA PRO A 129 -23.62 7.57 2.52
C PRO A 129 -24.93 7.78 3.29
N GLN A 130 -25.19 9.02 3.70
CA GLN A 130 -26.44 9.36 4.37
C GLN A 130 -27.58 8.93 3.46
N GLY A 131 -28.50 8.15 4.03
CA GLY A 131 -29.62 7.57 3.32
C GLY A 131 -30.34 8.59 2.46
N THR A 132 -30.78 8.12 1.29
CA THR A 132 -31.63 8.83 0.33
C THR A 132 -32.72 9.67 1.02
N PRO A 133 -33.02 10.89 0.54
CA PRO A 133 -34.05 11.72 1.14
C PRO A 133 -35.40 11.01 1.14
N LYS A 134 -36.09 11.06 2.29
CA LYS A 134 -37.45 10.54 2.49
C LYS A 134 -38.37 11.07 1.39
N SER A 135 -39.14 10.19 0.75
CA SER A 135 -40.21 10.55 -0.19
C SER A 135 -41.16 11.56 0.46
N PRO A 136 -41.49 12.68 -0.22
CA PRO A 136 -42.46 13.61 0.32
C PRO A 136 -43.87 13.01 0.28
N ALA A 137 -44.59 13.17 1.39
CA ALA A 137 -45.99 12.78 1.52
C ALA A 137 -46.84 13.48 0.45
N ARG A 138 -47.71 12.71 -0.21
CA ARG A 138 -48.73 13.21 -1.14
C ARG A 138 -49.70 14.11 -0.37
N SER A 139 -49.76 15.38 -0.76
CA SER A 139 -50.87 16.30 -0.46
C SER A 139 -51.52 16.71 -1.79
N SER A 140 -52.85 16.74 -1.79
CA SER A 140 -53.74 16.82 -2.94
C SER A 140 -54.09 18.25 -3.37
N ALA A 141 -53.82 18.54 -4.67
CA ALA A 141 -54.58 19.38 -5.62
C ALA A 141 -54.73 20.91 -5.37
N PRO A 142 -55.15 21.74 -6.36
CA PRO A 142 -55.31 21.52 -7.81
C PRO A 142 -54.66 22.59 -8.74
N THR A 143 -54.50 22.22 -10.02
CA THR A 143 -54.50 23.02 -11.29
C THR A 143 -53.83 24.40 -11.40
N ALA A 144 -52.89 24.53 -12.36
CA ALA A 144 -53.01 25.44 -13.52
C ALA A 144 -51.83 25.31 -14.53
N ARG A 145 -52.20 25.18 -15.82
CA ARG A 145 -51.62 25.71 -17.08
C ARG A 145 -50.09 25.80 -17.29
N GLY A 146 -49.67 25.29 -18.47
CA GLY A 146 -48.91 26.10 -19.44
C GLY A 146 -47.48 25.65 -19.76
N GLU A 147 -47.25 25.37 -21.05
CA GLU A 147 -46.04 25.68 -21.85
C GLU A 147 -44.68 25.02 -21.49
N THR A 148 -44.19 24.06 -22.27
CA THR A 148 -43.42 24.09 -23.55
C THR A 148 -41.89 24.08 -23.38
N ALA A 149 -41.25 23.30 -24.28
CA ALA A 149 -39.85 23.36 -24.71
C ALA A 149 -38.77 22.90 -23.69
N SER A 150 -37.62 22.32 -24.06
CA SER A 150 -37.03 21.80 -25.30
C SER A 150 -35.61 21.32 -24.94
N ARG A 151 -35.05 20.39 -25.75
CA ARG A 151 -33.62 20.00 -25.87
C ARG A 151 -32.98 19.20 -24.72
N ARG A 152 -32.63 17.92 -24.90
CA ARG A 152 -31.51 17.33 -25.71
C ARG A 152 -30.18 18.06 -25.54
N THR A 153 -29.16 17.35 -25.05
CA THR A 153 -27.97 16.95 -25.85
C THR A 153 -27.12 15.95 -25.05
N ARG A 154 -26.85 14.79 -25.68
CA ARG A 154 -25.65 13.96 -25.50
C ARG A 154 -24.88 14.13 -26.82
N ILE A 155 -23.60 14.47 -26.75
CA ILE A 155 -22.47 13.63 -27.19
C ILE A 155 -21.34 13.93 -26.21
#